data_AF-A0A0D2M8A1-F1
#
_entry.id   AF-A0A0D2M8A1-F1
#
_cell.length_a   1.000
_cell.length_b   1.000
_cell.length_c   1.000
_cell.angle_alpha   90.00
_cell.angle_beta   90.00
_cell.angle_gamma   90.00
#
_symmetry.space_group_name_H-M   'P 1'
#
loop_
_entity.id
_entity.type
_entity.pdbx_description
1 polymer ?
#
loop_
_entity_poly.entity_id
_entity_poly.type
_entity_poly.pdbx_seq_one_letter_code
_entity_poly.pdbx_strand_id
1 'polypeptide(L)'
;MAAFILESGRALPRVQQRAPDAAAAAERLAALRSEVAAQMVLTALQDGAALPRLLLAPLPGCGFGTARMEPPAPGDAHWQWAAAQLAFEPVQARPPIELALAALEAWEERLALIHADRSRLMAEAAAAAAASPRGAPARRAGFVAELDANLREGVCNFLTAWLVVFCSVARPDQFAAYMLACAPWVPSMPCVQGGLRALAGNAAAAAAAAAPAASAGPESSMLGGA
;
A
#
# COMPACT_ATOMS: atom_id res chain seq x y z
N MET A 1 -3.59 9.51 12.82
CA MET A 1 -2.27 9.30 12.18
C MET A 1 -1.11 9.97 12.93
N ALA A 2 -1.16 11.26 13.27
CA ALA A 2 -0.06 11.92 13.99
C ALA A 2 0.32 11.24 15.33
N ALA A 3 -0.67 10.87 16.15
CA ALA A 3 -0.44 10.12 17.40
C ALA A 3 0.25 8.77 17.15
N PHE A 4 -0.23 8.01 16.15
CA PHE A 4 0.39 6.77 15.72
C PHE A 4 1.86 6.94 15.36
N ILE A 5 2.22 7.95 14.54
CA ILE A 5 3.60 8.24 14.13
C ILE A 5 4.48 8.56 15.35
N LEU A 6 4.01 9.44 16.25
CA LEU A 6 4.78 9.83 17.44
C LEU A 6 5.03 8.66 18.39
N GLU A 7 4.01 7.84 18.65
CA GLU A 7 4.14 6.70 19.54
C GLU A 7 4.95 5.55 18.92
N SER A 8 4.73 5.28 17.63
CA SER A 8 5.51 4.28 16.90
C SER A 8 6.98 4.63 16.86
N GLY A 9 7.33 5.92 16.68
CA GLY A 9 8.71 6.39 16.70
C GLY A 9 9.42 6.17 18.05
N ARG A 10 8.67 6.05 19.15
CA ARG A 10 9.20 5.74 20.48
C ARG A 10 9.29 4.23 20.72
N ALA A 11 8.27 3.47 20.30
CA ALA A 11 8.18 2.04 20.56
C ALA A 11 9.06 1.21 19.62
N LEU A 12 9.14 1.57 18.34
CA LEU A 12 9.86 0.78 17.32
C LEU A 12 11.35 0.56 17.66
N PRO A 13 12.13 1.59 18.06
CA PRO A 13 13.53 1.38 18.43
C PRO A 13 13.71 0.38 19.58
N ARG A 14 12.78 0.34 20.54
CA ARG A 14 12.83 -0.60 21.68
C ARG A 14 12.70 -2.04 21.22
N VAL A 15 11.80 -2.29 20.27
CA VAL A 15 11.62 -3.61 19.65
C VAL A 15 12.87 -4.00 18.85
N GLN A 16 13.34 -3.12 17.97
CA GLN A 16 14.48 -3.38 17.08
C GLN A 16 15.79 -3.62 17.85
N GLN A 17 16.00 -2.90 18.96
CA GLN A 17 17.20 -3.01 19.80
C GLN A 17 17.08 -4.10 20.87
N ARG A 18 15.96 -4.82 20.93
CA ARG A 18 15.67 -5.84 21.97
C ARG A 18 15.88 -5.26 23.38
N ALA A 19 15.37 -4.05 23.61
CA ALA A 19 15.42 -3.41 24.91
C ALA A 19 14.71 -4.26 25.98
N PRO A 20 14.97 -4.04 27.28
CA PRO A 20 14.32 -4.80 28.35
C PRO A 20 12.78 -4.76 28.31
N ASP A 21 12.21 -3.68 27.77
CA ASP A 21 10.78 -3.45 27.58
C ASP A 21 10.26 -3.79 26.17
N ALA A 22 11.05 -4.51 25.35
CA ALA A 22 10.71 -4.78 23.94
C ALA A 22 9.36 -5.51 23.76
N ALA A 23 8.99 -6.41 24.67
CA ALA A 23 7.70 -7.10 24.61
C ALA A 23 6.52 -6.12 24.76
N ALA A 24 6.58 -5.25 25.77
CA ALA A 24 5.56 -4.21 25.99
C ALA A 24 5.52 -3.20 24.82
N ALA A 25 6.68 -2.86 24.26
CA ALA A 25 6.74 -2.01 23.07
C ALA A 25 6.10 -2.68 21.84
N ALA A 26 6.32 -4.00 21.64
CA ALA A 26 5.72 -4.76 20.56
C ALA A 26 4.19 -4.86 20.70
N GLU A 27 3.70 -5.10 21.92
CA GLU A 27 2.26 -5.06 22.23
C GLU A 27 1.67 -3.68 21.95
N ARG A 28 2.37 -2.59 22.30
CA ARG A 28 1.90 -1.24 21.99
C ARG A 28 1.82 -1.00 20.48
N LEU A 29 2.80 -1.44 19.69
CA LEU A 29 2.75 -1.34 18.23
C LEU A 29 1.57 -2.14 17.66
N ALA A 30 1.29 -3.33 18.20
CA ALA A 30 0.14 -4.13 17.82
C ALA A 30 -1.19 -3.42 18.11
N ALA A 31 -1.32 -2.82 19.30
CA ALA A 31 -2.48 -2.03 19.69
C ALA A 31 -2.67 -0.82 18.77
N LEU A 32 -1.60 -0.05 18.53
CA LEU A 32 -1.61 1.11 17.65
C LEU A 32 -2.05 0.77 16.21
N ARG A 33 -1.56 -0.34 15.66
CA ARG A 33 -1.99 -0.81 14.33
C ARG A 33 -3.49 -1.15 14.31
N SER A 34 -3.97 -1.86 15.33
CA SER A 34 -5.39 -2.21 15.45
C SER A 34 -6.27 -0.98 15.65
N GLU A 35 -5.83 0.01 16.43
CA GLU A 35 -6.51 1.30 16.61
C GLU A 35 -6.63 2.05 15.28
N VAL A 36 -5.57 2.11 14.47
CA VAL A 36 -5.61 2.70 13.13
C VAL A 36 -6.61 1.98 12.23
N ALA A 37 -6.56 0.64 12.18
CA ALA A 37 -7.47 -0.16 11.38
C ALA A 37 -8.94 0.06 11.80
N ALA A 38 -9.20 0.01 13.11
CA ALA A 38 -10.52 0.23 13.68
C ALA A 38 -11.03 1.65 13.38
N GLN A 39 -10.17 2.67 13.51
CA GLN A 39 -10.54 4.04 13.19
C GLN A 39 -10.89 4.18 11.71
N MET A 40 -10.13 3.55 10.81
CA MET A 40 -10.44 3.56 9.38
C MET A 40 -11.81 2.92 9.14
N VAL A 41 -12.03 1.69 9.61
CA VAL A 41 -13.30 0.96 9.41
C VAL A 41 -14.49 1.72 10.01
N LEU A 42 -14.38 2.21 11.25
CA LEU A 42 -15.45 2.99 11.89
C LEU A 42 -15.76 4.27 11.12
N THR A 43 -14.75 4.96 10.61
CA THR A 43 -14.96 6.17 9.79
C THR A 43 -15.70 5.83 8.50
N ALA A 44 -15.34 4.74 7.82
CA ALA A 44 -16.05 4.27 6.63
C ALA A 44 -17.49 3.83 6.91
N LEU A 45 -17.74 3.19 8.05
CA LEU A 45 -19.08 2.74 8.44
C LEU A 45 -20.00 3.91 8.82
N GLN A 46 -19.46 4.95 9.46
CA GLN A 46 -20.22 6.13 9.86
C GLN A 46 -20.60 7.00 8.64
N ASP A 47 -19.66 7.14 7.70
CA ASP A 47 -19.89 7.85 6.45
C ASP A 47 -18.96 7.24 5.39
N GLY A 48 -19.54 6.54 4.41
CA GLY A 48 -18.78 5.93 3.31
C GLY A 48 -17.99 6.94 2.48
N ALA A 49 -18.29 8.23 2.60
CA ALA A 49 -17.54 9.33 1.98
C ALA A 49 -16.50 9.96 2.92
N ALA A 50 -16.49 9.68 4.23
CA ALA A 50 -15.59 10.34 5.18
C ALA A 50 -14.13 9.97 4.98
N LEU A 51 -13.80 8.70 4.72
CA LEU A 51 -12.42 8.30 4.41
C LEU A 51 -11.93 8.90 3.07
N PRO A 52 -12.71 8.83 1.98
CA PRO A 52 -12.40 9.59 0.76
C PRO A 52 -12.17 11.07 1.03
N ARG A 53 -13.04 11.72 1.78
CA ARG A 53 -12.87 13.14 2.13
C ARG A 53 -11.62 13.38 2.96
N LEU A 54 -11.26 12.50 3.90
CA LEU A 54 -10.04 12.67 4.71
C LEU A 54 -8.76 12.51 3.88
N LEU A 55 -8.76 11.59 2.91
CA LEU A 55 -7.61 11.34 2.05
C LEU A 55 -7.50 12.33 0.88
N LEU A 56 -8.63 12.88 0.43
CA LEU A 56 -8.71 13.83 -0.68
C LEU A 56 -8.83 15.28 -0.21
N ALA A 57 -9.09 15.53 1.07
CA ALA A 57 -9.15 16.88 1.61
C ALA A 57 -7.75 17.49 1.54
N PRO A 58 -7.60 18.66 0.88
CA PRO A 58 -6.41 19.46 1.07
C PRO A 58 -6.32 19.80 2.56
N LEU A 59 -5.13 19.63 3.14
CA LEU A 59 -4.89 19.98 4.55
C LEU A 59 -5.27 21.45 4.78
N PRO A 60 -5.85 21.80 5.94
CA PRO A 60 -6.19 23.19 6.25
C PRO A 60 -4.95 24.09 6.09
N GLY A 61 -5.01 25.02 5.15
CA GLY A 61 -3.88 25.90 4.77
C GLY A 61 -3.32 25.65 3.36
N CYS A 62 -3.71 24.57 2.68
CA CYS A 62 -3.30 24.25 1.31
C CYS A 62 -4.28 24.82 0.27
N GLY A 63 -4.69 26.07 0.47
CA GLY A 63 -5.36 26.83 -0.59
C GLY A 63 -4.38 27.09 -1.74
N PHE A 64 -4.87 27.10 -2.98
CA PHE A 64 -4.14 27.68 -4.12
C PHE A 64 -3.89 29.16 -3.85
N GLY A 65 -2.83 29.45 -3.11
CA GLY A 65 -2.54 30.79 -2.59
C GLY A 65 -2.18 30.79 -1.11
N THR A 66 -1.03 30.20 -0.76
CA THR A 66 0.03 30.79 0.07
C THR A 66 1.05 29.71 0.39
N ALA A 67 2.31 29.99 0.07
CA ALA A 67 3.42 29.07 0.19
C ALA A 67 3.69 28.69 1.66
N ARG A 68 3.06 27.62 2.15
CA ARG A 68 3.77 26.66 2.98
C ARG A 68 4.25 25.57 2.04
N MET A 69 5.56 25.55 1.78
CA MET A 69 6.19 24.45 1.07
C MET A 69 5.95 23.17 1.90
N GLU A 70 4.91 22.41 1.54
CA GLU A 70 5.01 20.97 1.72
C GLU A 70 6.33 20.53 1.06
N PRO A 71 7.12 19.65 1.69
CA PRO A 71 8.33 19.12 1.06
C PRO A 71 7.96 18.60 -0.35
N PRO A 72 8.85 18.60 -1.34
CA PRO A 72 8.51 17.98 -2.63
C PRO A 72 8.15 16.51 -2.41
N ALA A 73 7.17 16.02 -3.18
CA ALA A 73 6.81 14.61 -3.15
C ALA A 73 8.07 13.74 -3.34
N PRO A 74 8.25 12.65 -2.58
CA PRO A 74 9.46 11.85 -2.68
C PRO A 74 9.56 11.19 -4.05
N GLY A 75 10.78 11.13 -4.59
CA GLY A 75 11.07 10.31 -5.77
C GLY A 75 11.10 8.81 -5.45
N ASP A 76 11.15 7.99 -6.50
CA ASP A 76 11.07 6.52 -6.41
C ASP A 76 12.08 5.89 -5.44
N ALA A 77 13.29 6.45 -5.34
CA ALA A 77 14.33 5.95 -4.43
C ALA A 77 13.89 6.01 -2.96
N HIS A 78 13.18 7.05 -2.55
CA HIS A 78 12.64 7.15 -1.19
C HIS A 78 11.58 6.07 -0.96
N TRP A 79 10.69 5.86 -1.92
CA TRP A 79 9.63 4.86 -1.78
C TRP A 79 10.14 3.43 -1.81
N GLN A 80 11.20 3.16 -2.58
CA GLN A 80 11.92 1.88 -2.55
C GLN A 80 12.57 1.65 -1.19
N TRP A 81 13.24 2.67 -0.64
CA TRP A 81 13.81 2.61 0.71
C TRP A 81 12.74 2.40 1.78
N ALA A 82 11.60 3.09 1.68
CA ALA A 82 10.48 2.95 2.61
C ALA A 82 9.90 1.54 2.52
N ALA A 83 9.61 1.04 1.32
CA ALA A 83 9.12 -0.33 1.10
C ALA A 83 10.09 -1.39 1.67
N ALA A 84 11.40 -1.16 1.60
CA ALA A 84 12.39 -2.04 2.21
C ALA A 84 12.27 -2.12 3.74
N GLN A 85 11.72 -1.09 4.41
CA GLN A 85 11.47 -1.12 5.86
C GLN A 85 10.38 -2.12 6.27
N LEU A 86 9.52 -2.57 5.34
CA LEU A 86 8.60 -3.66 5.62
C LEU A 86 9.35 -4.96 5.94
N ALA A 87 10.56 -5.12 5.40
CA ALA A 87 11.48 -6.20 5.73
C ALA A 87 10.77 -7.56 5.85
N PHE A 88 9.92 -7.91 4.86
CA PHE A 88 9.24 -9.19 4.88
C PHE A 88 10.29 -10.31 4.85
N GLU A 89 10.23 -11.19 5.84
CA GLU A 89 11.22 -12.26 5.97
C GLU A 89 10.81 -13.45 5.10
N PRO A 90 11.75 -14.17 4.46
CA PRO A 90 11.44 -15.38 3.69
C PRO A 90 10.74 -16.49 4.51
N VAL A 91 10.89 -16.45 5.84
CA VAL A 91 10.29 -17.38 6.80
C VAL A 91 8.89 -16.96 7.25
N GLN A 92 8.47 -15.70 7.00
CA GLN A 92 7.03 -15.40 7.01
C GLN A 92 6.43 -16.25 5.92
N ALA A 93 5.66 -17.27 6.31
CA ALA A 93 5.26 -18.36 5.46
C ALA A 93 4.81 -17.84 4.08
N ARG A 94 5.18 -18.52 3.00
CA ARG A 94 4.76 -18.21 1.61
C ARG A 94 3.31 -17.67 1.47
N PRO A 95 2.30 -18.19 2.21
CA PRO A 95 0.91 -17.75 2.06
C PRO A 95 0.63 -16.25 2.35
N PRO A 96 1.12 -15.62 3.44
CA PRO A 96 0.93 -14.19 3.65
C PRO A 96 1.46 -13.27 2.53
N ILE A 97 2.63 -13.56 1.94
CA ILE A 97 3.18 -12.74 0.85
C ILE A 97 2.35 -12.92 -0.42
N GLU A 98 1.95 -14.15 -0.75
CA GLU A 98 1.05 -14.44 -1.88
C GLU A 98 -0.30 -13.73 -1.72
N LEU A 99 -0.86 -13.71 -0.52
CA LEU A 99 -2.10 -12.98 -0.22
C LEU A 99 -1.94 -11.47 -0.42
N ALA A 100 -0.82 -10.89 0.04
CA ALA A 100 -0.54 -9.46 -0.15
C ALA A 100 -0.39 -9.11 -1.64
N LEU A 101 0.32 -9.95 -2.41
CA LEU A 101 0.48 -9.77 -3.86
C LEU A 101 -0.85 -9.89 -4.60
N ALA A 102 -1.67 -10.92 -4.29
CA ALA A 102 -2.98 -11.10 -4.89
C ALA A 102 -3.92 -9.91 -4.60
N ALA A 103 -3.89 -9.37 -3.38
CA ALA A 103 -4.65 -8.18 -3.02
C ALA A 103 -4.20 -6.93 -3.81
N LEU A 104 -2.88 -6.79 -4.05
CA LEU A 104 -2.32 -5.69 -4.84
C LEU A 104 -2.61 -5.82 -6.33
N GLU A 105 -2.63 -7.03 -6.87
CA GLU A 105 -3.03 -7.30 -8.25
C GLU A 105 -4.52 -6.98 -8.47
N ALA A 106 -5.39 -7.47 -7.60
CA ALA A 106 -6.82 -7.15 -7.64
C ALA A 106 -7.07 -5.62 -7.51
N TRP A 107 -6.30 -4.96 -6.65
CA TRP A 107 -6.32 -3.50 -6.51
C TRP A 107 -5.92 -2.78 -7.80
N GLU A 108 -4.84 -3.21 -8.45
CA GLU A 108 -4.31 -2.64 -9.69
C GLU A 108 -5.30 -2.80 -10.85
N GLU A 109 -5.87 -4.00 -11.00
CA GLU A 109 -6.91 -4.28 -11.99
C GLU A 109 -8.13 -3.39 -11.80
N ARG A 110 -8.61 -3.26 -10.56
CA ARG A 110 -9.75 -2.39 -10.25
C ARG A 110 -9.41 -0.91 -10.46
N LEU A 111 -8.20 -0.49 -10.12
CA LEU A 111 -7.74 0.88 -10.33
C LEU A 111 -7.70 1.25 -11.81
N ALA A 112 -7.30 0.33 -12.68
CA ALA A 112 -7.31 0.55 -14.13
C ALA A 112 -8.73 0.82 -14.65
N LEU A 113 -9.74 0.08 -14.17
CA LEU A 113 -11.15 0.31 -14.52
C LEU A 113 -11.63 1.68 -14.02
N ILE A 114 -11.29 2.05 -12.79
CA ILE A 114 -11.64 3.34 -12.19
C ILE A 114 -11.00 4.49 -13.00
N HIS A 115 -9.75 4.35 -13.43
CA HIS A 115 -9.07 5.35 -14.27
C HIS A 115 -9.65 5.45 -15.68
N ALA A 116 -10.02 4.34 -16.29
CA ALA A 116 -10.70 4.33 -17.58
C ALA A 116 -12.04 5.07 -17.51
N ASP A 117 -12.84 4.77 -16.49
CA ASP A 117 -14.12 5.43 -16.24
C ASP A 117 -13.95 6.93 -15.96
N ARG A 118 -12.99 7.32 -15.11
CA ARG A 118 -12.67 8.73 -14.85
C ARG A 118 -12.29 9.48 -16.12
N SER A 119 -11.45 8.86 -16.96
CA SER A 119 -11.02 9.46 -18.23
C SER A 119 -12.20 9.65 -19.18
N ARG A 120 -13.10 8.67 -19.25
CA ARG A 120 -14.36 8.77 -20.00
C ARG A 120 -15.24 9.91 -19.49
N LEU A 121 -15.49 9.98 -18.17
CA LEU A 121 -16.30 11.03 -17.55
C LEU A 121 -15.71 12.43 -17.78
N MET A 122 -14.39 12.58 -17.67
CA MET A 122 -13.71 13.85 -17.95
C MET A 122 -13.86 14.25 -19.43
N ALA A 123 -13.74 13.31 -20.36
CA ALA A 123 -13.92 13.57 -21.79
C ALA A 123 -15.37 13.97 -22.13
N GLU A 124 -16.36 13.26 -21.56
CA GLU A 124 -17.78 13.59 -21.73
C GLU A 124 -18.13 14.95 -21.14
N ALA A 125 -17.60 15.28 -19.96
CA ALA A 125 -17.78 16.59 -19.34
C ALA A 125 -17.16 17.71 -20.18
N ALA A 126 -15.95 17.50 -20.71
CA ALA A 126 -15.28 18.46 -21.60
C ALA A 126 -16.05 18.66 -22.91
N ALA A 127 -16.51 17.57 -23.55
CA ALA A 127 -17.32 17.64 -24.76
C ALA A 127 -18.66 18.37 -24.51
N ALA A 128 -19.32 18.09 -23.39
CA ALA A 128 -20.55 18.80 -23.01
C ALA A 128 -20.32 20.30 -22.76
N ALA A 129 -19.20 20.66 -22.13
CA ALA A 129 -18.81 22.05 -21.92
C ALA A 129 -18.49 22.78 -23.24
N ALA A 130 -17.85 22.10 -24.19
CA ALA A 130 -17.57 22.66 -25.52
C ALA A 130 -18.84 22.86 -26.36
N ALA A 131 -19.76 21.88 -26.34
CA ALA A 131 -21.02 21.94 -27.07
C ALA A 131 -21.99 23.00 -26.53
N SER A 132 -21.90 23.32 -25.24
CA SER A 132 -22.70 24.38 -24.63
C SER A 132 -21.87 25.08 -23.54
N PRO A 133 -21.17 26.18 -23.87
CA PRO A 133 -20.37 26.93 -22.90
C PRO A 133 -21.18 27.49 -21.73
N ARG A 134 -22.48 27.74 -21.95
CA ARG A 134 -23.47 28.13 -20.93
C ARG A 134 -24.31 26.94 -20.45
N GLY A 135 -23.82 25.71 -20.65
CA GLY A 135 -24.55 24.46 -20.44
C GLY A 135 -25.27 24.39 -19.09
N ALA A 136 -26.42 23.72 -19.10
CA ALA A 136 -27.34 23.65 -17.96
C ALA A 136 -26.59 23.21 -16.67
N PRO A 137 -26.66 24.01 -15.58
CA PRO A 137 -25.99 23.71 -14.31
C PRO A 137 -26.24 22.29 -13.78
N ALA A 138 -27.44 21.74 -14.02
CA ALA A 138 -27.80 20.37 -13.65
C ALA A 138 -26.92 19.30 -14.30
N ARG A 139 -26.54 19.47 -15.57
CA ARG A 139 -25.68 18.49 -16.28
C ARG A 139 -24.24 18.52 -15.76
N ARG A 140 -23.74 19.72 -15.43
CA ARG A 140 -22.43 19.88 -14.77
C ARG A 140 -22.44 19.24 -13.38
N ALA A 141 -23.51 19.44 -12.61
CA ALA A 141 -23.67 18.82 -11.30
C ALA A 141 -23.67 17.28 -11.39
N GLY A 142 -24.31 16.72 -12.42
CA GLY A 142 -24.27 15.27 -12.71
C GLY A 142 -22.83 14.74 -12.87
N PHE A 143 -22.04 15.34 -13.75
CA PHE A 143 -20.63 14.93 -13.95
C PHE A 143 -19.78 15.06 -12.69
N VAL A 144 -19.98 16.12 -11.89
CA VAL A 144 -19.28 16.29 -10.62
C VAL A 144 -19.65 15.17 -9.64
N ALA A 145 -20.93 14.80 -9.56
CA ALA A 145 -21.38 13.71 -8.70
C ALA A 145 -20.82 12.35 -9.14
N GLU A 146 -20.77 12.08 -10.44
CA GLU A 146 -20.18 10.84 -11.00
C GLU A 146 -18.67 10.77 -10.78
N LEU A 147 -17.94 11.88 -10.98
CA LEU A 147 -16.50 11.95 -10.69
C LEU A 147 -16.22 11.79 -9.20
N ASP A 148 -17.04 12.38 -8.32
CA ASP A 148 -16.92 12.20 -6.87
C ASP A 148 -17.18 10.74 -6.46
N ALA A 149 -18.18 10.09 -7.04
CA ALA A 149 -18.43 8.66 -6.82
C ALA A 149 -17.23 7.79 -7.27
N ASN A 150 -16.68 8.06 -8.46
CA ASN A 150 -15.48 7.39 -8.98
C ASN A 150 -14.25 7.58 -8.07
N LEU A 151 -14.05 8.79 -7.53
CA LEU A 151 -12.98 9.06 -6.57
C LEU A 151 -13.16 8.31 -5.25
N ARG A 152 -14.38 8.27 -4.71
CA ARG A 152 -14.70 7.49 -3.50
C ARG A 152 -14.43 6.01 -3.71
N GLU A 153 -14.79 5.49 -4.88
CA GLU A 153 -14.49 4.10 -5.25
C GLU A 153 -12.98 3.83 -5.27
N GLY A 154 -12.19 4.73 -5.85
CA GLY A 154 -10.73 4.63 -5.86
C GLY A 154 -10.13 4.56 -4.45
N VAL A 155 -10.66 5.37 -3.53
CA VAL A 155 -10.24 5.36 -2.12
C VAL A 155 -10.65 4.06 -1.44
N CYS A 156 -11.88 3.58 -1.61
CA CYS A 156 -12.32 2.31 -1.05
C CYS A 156 -11.45 1.13 -1.55
N ASN A 157 -11.12 1.13 -2.85
CA ASN A 157 -10.24 0.14 -3.46
C ASN A 157 -8.83 0.16 -2.81
N PHE A 158 -8.24 1.36 -2.67
CA PHE A 158 -6.96 1.55 -1.99
C PHE A 158 -6.99 1.04 -0.54
N LEU A 159 -8.01 1.43 0.23
CA LEU A 159 -8.12 1.09 1.64
C LEU A 159 -8.32 -0.40 1.88
N THR A 160 -9.07 -1.07 1.01
CA THR A 160 -9.29 -2.51 1.10
C THR A 160 -7.98 -3.27 0.94
N ALA A 161 -7.20 -2.94 -0.09
CA ALA A 161 -5.88 -3.53 -0.29
C ALA A 161 -4.91 -3.18 0.84
N TRP A 162 -4.95 -1.93 1.32
CA TRP A 162 -4.14 -1.46 2.44
C TRP A 162 -4.41 -2.27 3.72
N LEU A 163 -5.68 -2.53 4.05
CA LEU A 163 -6.05 -3.32 5.23
C LEU A 163 -5.52 -4.76 5.14
N VAL A 164 -5.60 -5.39 3.96
CA VAL A 164 -5.04 -6.74 3.77
C VAL A 164 -3.53 -6.73 4.00
N VAL A 165 -2.81 -5.82 3.33
CA VAL A 165 -1.34 -5.79 3.40
C VAL A 165 -0.86 -5.43 4.80
N PHE A 166 -1.38 -4.36 5.40
CA PHE A 166 -0.81 -3.80 6.62
C PHE A 166 -1.43 -4.32 7.90
N CYS A 167 -2.70 -4.73 7.89
CA CYS A 167 -3.39 -5.21 9.10
C CYS A 167 -3.43 -6.74 9.18
N SER A 168 -3.43 -7.44 8.04
CA SER A 168 -3.49 -8.91 8.02
C SER A 168 -2.12 -9.57 7.78
N VAL A 169 -1.27 -8.98 6.93
CA VAL A 169 0.00 -9.61 6.52
C VAL A 169 1.22 -9.05 7.29
N ALA A 170 1.45 -7.74 7.25
CA ALA A 170 2.60 -7.13 7.90
C ALA A 170 2.56 -7.29 9.42
N ARG A 171 3.68 -7.59 10.07
CA ARG A 171 3.77 -7.54 11.54
C ARG A 171 3.62 -6.09 12.03
N PRO A 172 3.22 -5.86 13.29
CA PRO A 172 3.09 -4.51 13.83
C PRO A 172 4.35 -3.65 13.74
N ASP A 173 5.53 -4.24 13.95
CA ASP A 173 6.83 -3.57 13.83
C ASP A 173 7.15 -3.19 12.38
N GLN A 174 6.86 -4.06 11.43
CA GLN A 174 7.04 -3.83 9.99
C GLN A 174 6.11 -2.71 9.51
N PHE A 175 4.85 -2.74 9.93
CA PHE A 175 3.89 -1.69 9.66
C PHE A 175 4.36 -0.33 10.22
N ALA A 176 4.78 -0.30 11.48
CA ALA A 176 5.29 0.91 12.11
C ALA A 176 6.53 1.46 11.40
N ALA A 177 7.49 0.60 11.05
CA ALA A 177 8.70 1.00 10.33
C ALA A 177 8.38 1.62 8.97
N TYR A 178 7.48 1.00 8.21
CA TYR A 178 7.05 1.51 6.92
C TYR A 178 6.31 2.83 7.02
N MET A 179 5.36 2.96 7.94
CA MET A 179 4.60 4.20 8.14
C MET A 179 5.48 5.36 8.61
N LEU A 180 6.48 5.09 9.46
CA LEU A 180 7.48 6.09 9.86
C LEU A 180 8.36 6.51 8.69
N ALA A 181 8.74 5.57 7.83
CA ALA A 181 9.53 5.85 6.63
C ALA A 181 8.76 6.69 5.60
N CYS A 182 7.44 6.51 5.49
CA CYS A 182 6.60 7.29 4.59
C CYS A 182 6.32 8.71 5.12
N ALA A 183 6.30 8.93 6.45
CA ALA A 183 5.86 10.19 7.03
C ALA A 183 6.68 11.39 6.51
N PRO A 184 6.04 12.53 6.14
CA PRO A 184 4.61 12.86 6.32
C PRO A 184 3.70 12.43 5.17
N TRP A 185 4.20 11.65 4.21
CA TRP A 185 3.52 11.26 2.98
C TRP A 185 2.55 10.09 3.15
N VAL A 186 1.58 10.01 2.23
CA VAL A 186 0.67 8.86 2.13
C VAL A 186 1.43 7.66 1.56
N PRO A 187 1.30 6.46 2.16
CA PRO A 187 1.92 5.25 1.64
C PRO A 187 1.65 4.95 0.16
N SER A 188 2.70 4.59 -0.58
CA SER A 188 2.62 4.22 -1.99
C SER A 188 2.43 2.71 -2.19
N MET A 189 1.23 2.28 -2.59
CA MET A 189 0.93 0.87 -2.88
C MET A 189 1.76 0.28 -4.03
N PRO A 190 2.05 1.00 -5.14
CA PRO A 190 2.95 0.50 -6.19
C PRO A 190 4.35 0.17 -5.66
N CYS A 191 4.87 0.96 -4.73
CA CYS A 191 6.20 0.74 -4.18
C CYS A 191 6.23 -0.47 -3.24
N VAL A 192 5.15 -0.68 -2.48
CA VAL A 192 4.95 -1.90 -1.68
C VAL A 192 4.86 -3.14 -2.55
N GLN A 193 4.11 -3.06 -3.67
CA GLN A 193 4.01 -4.14 -4.65
C GLN A 193 5.37 -4.47 -5.27
N GLY A 194 6.15 -3.47 -5.65
CA GLY A 194 7.52 -3.65 -6.16
C GLY A 194 8.44 -4.33 -5.13
N GLY A 195 8.39 -3.90 -3.88
CA GLY A 195 9.16 -4.50 -2.78
C GLY A 195 8.78 -5.97 -2.54
N LEU A 196 7.49 -6.29 -2.49
CA LEU A 196 6.98 -7.65 -2.33
C LEU A 196 7.37 -8.57 -3.49
N ARG A 197 7.30 -8.08 -4.74
CA ARG A 197 7.72 -8.83 -5.94
C ARG A 197 9.22 -9.13 -5.92
N ALA A 198 10.06 -8.16 -5.52
CA ALA A 198 11.50 -8.37 -5.39
C ALA A 198 11.84 -9.44 -4.34
N LEU A 199 11.14 -9.42 -3.20
CA LEU A 199 11.29 -10.42 -2.14
C LEU A 199 10.87 -11.81 -2.61
N ALA A 200 9.73 -11.94 -3.29
CA ALA A 200 9.26 -13.20 -3.85
C ALA A 200 10.26 -13.76 -4.88
N GLY A 201 10.82 -12.90 -5.74
CA GLY A 201 11.85 -13.28 -6.70
C GLY A 201 13.14 -13.78 -6.04
N ASN A 202 13.62 -13.09 -5.01
CA ASN A 202 14.81 -13.49 -4.25
C ASN A 202 14.61 -14.83 -3.54
N ALA A 203 13.43 -15.05 -2.94
CA ALA A 203 13.10 -16.31 -2.28
C ALA A 203 13.03 -17.49 -3.29
N ALA A 204 12.44 -17.27 -4.47
CA ALA A 204 12.40 -18.27 -5.54
C ALA A 204 13.81 -18.61 -6.04
N ALA A 205 14.68 -17.60 -6.23
CA ALA A 205 16.07 -17.80 -6.63
C ALA A 205 16.87 -18.58 -5.58
N ALA A 206 16.70 -18.27 -4.29
CA ALA A 206 17.33 -19.00 -3.19
C ALA A 206 16.87 -20.47 -3.12
N ALA A 207 15.57 -20.72 -3.32
CA ALA A 207 15.03 -22.08 -3.37
C ALA A 207 15.55 -22.88 -4.57
N ALA A 208 15.69 -22.25 -5.74
CA ALA A 208 16.27 -22.87 -6.93
C ALA A 208 17.76 -23.19 -6.74
N ALA A 209 18.53 -22.32 -6.07
CA ALA A 209 19.94 -22.56 -5.75
C ALA A 209 20.14 -23.65 -4.68
N ALA A 210 19.15 -23.83 -3.79
CA ALA A 210 19.16 -24.88 -2.76
C ALA A 210 18.60 -26.23 -3.24
N ALA A 211 17.99 -26.29 -4.43
CA ALA A 211 17.60 -27.54 -5.04
C ALA A 211 18.87 -28.36 -5.32
N PRO A 212 19.00 -29.60 -4.81
CA PRO A 212 20.20 -30.38 -5.01
C PRO A 212 20.44 -30.57 -6.51
N ALA A 213 21.71 -30.58 -6.92
CA ALA A 213 22.16 -31.05 -8.23
C ALA A 213 21.91 -32.57 -8.33
N ALA A 214 20.65 -33.00 -8.21
CA ALA A 214 20.20 -34.37 -8.26
C ALA A 214 20.04 -34.80 -9.73
N SER A 215 21.13 -34.75 -10.50
CA SER A 215 21.23 -35.42 -11.80
C SER A 215 22.66 -35.54 -12.32
N ALA A 216 23.68 -35.53 -11.45
CA ALA A 216 25.04 -35.85 -11.87
C ALA A 216 25.74 -36.74 -10.84
N GLY A 217 25.43 -38.03 -10.88
CA GLY A 217 26.18 -39.05 -10.18
C GLY A 217 26.03 -40.41 -10.87
N PRO A 218 27.11 -41.21 -10.99
CA PRO A 218 27.47 -41.86 -12.25
C PRO A 218 27.59 -43.39 -12.11
N GLU A 219 26.77 -44.18 -12.81
CA GLU A 219 26.91 -45.63 -12.84
C GLU A 219 26.31 -46.16 -14.16
N SER A 220 26.87 -47.10 -14.90
CA SER A 220 28.10 -47.88 -14.74
C SER A 220 28.48 -48.42 -16.11
N SER A 221 29.75 -48.24 -16.46
CA SER A 221 30.39 -49.02 -17.52
C SER A 221 30.41 -50.48 -17.07
N MET A 222 29.52 -51.31 -17.61
CA MET A 222 29.73 -52.76 -17.62
C MET A 222 30.42 -53.13 -18.93
N LEU A 223 31.74 -53.02 -18.89
CA LEU A 223 32.67 -53.68 -19.79
C LEU A 223 33.28 -54.88 -19.04
N GLY A 224 33.20 -56.05 -19.65
CA GLY A 224 33.90 -57.29 -19.24
C GLY A 224 32.93 -58.39 -18.80
N GLY A 225 32.93 -59.59 -19.35
CA GLY A 225 33.82 -60.25 -20.30
C GLY A 225 33.69 -61.77 -20.12
N ALA A 226 34.13 -62.51 -21.15
CA ALA A 226 34.20 -63.97 -21.31
C ALA A 226 32.91 -64.68 -21.79
#